data_AF-A0A6S6TDV8-F1
#
_entry.id   AF-A0A6S6TDV8-F1
#
_cell.length_a   1.000
_cell.length_b   1.000
_cell.length_c   1.000
_cell.angle_alpha   90.00
_cell.angle_beta   90.00
_cell.angle_gamma   90.00
#
_symmetry.space_group_name_H-M   'P 1'
#
loop_
_entity.id
_entity.type
_entity.pdbx_description
1 polymer ?
#
loop_
_entity_poly.entity_id
_entity_poly.type
_entity_poly.pdbx_seq_one_letter_code
_entity_poly.pdbx_strand_id
1 'polypeptide(L)'
;MKADKTGLKAMNFCATKADELTKEINTKLPKGVLVRRTALKIRAENNKPDALDTAVMQSIIADMNKTNVNLNKALMVETPSMHRVYKPLFVVPACMKCHGNETSINTEVQKSIAKKYPNDTAINFKLGDLRGVVVAEMMK
;
A
#
# COMPACT_ATOMS: atom_id res chain seq x y z
N MET A 1 19.99 -19.44 -8.17
CA MET A 1 19.84 -18.72 -6.88
C MET A 1 19.09 -19.62 -5.90
N LYS A 2 19.59 -19.84 -4.67
CA LYS A 2 18.82 -20.58 -3.65
C LYS A 2 17.56 -19.78 -3.31
N ALA A 3 16.40 -20.44 -3.33
CA ALA A 3 15.13 -19.81 -3.00
C ALA A 3 15.17 -19.22 -1.58
N ASP A 4 14.80 -17.96 -1.44
CA ASP A 4 14.59 -17.33 -0.13
C ASP A 4 13.31 -17.91 0.49
N LYS A 5 13.48 -18.95 1.31
CA LYS A 5 12.37 -19.64 1.97
C LYS A 5 11.66 -18.77 3.01
N THR A 6 12.33 -17.76 3.56
CA THR A 6 11.76 -16.89 4.62
C THR A 6 11.09 -15.64 4.03
N GLY A 7 11.55 -15.18 2.87
CA GLY A 7 11.11 -13.92 2.27
C GLY A 7 11.82 -12.68 2.85
N LEU A 8 12.84 -12.88 3.69
CA LEU A 8 13.57 -11.80 4.35
C LEU A 8 14.32 -10.91 3.36
N LYS A 9 14.89 -11.48 2.29
CA LYS A 9 15.57 -10.70 1.25
C LYS A 9 14.58 -9.83 0.49
N ALA A 10 13.42 -10.39 0.14
CA ALA A 10 12.36 -9.64 -0.53
C ALA A 10 11.82 -8.52 0.36
N MET A 11 11.60 -8.78 1.65
CA MET A 11 11.17 -7.76 2.61
C MET A 11 12.21 -6.64 2.73
N ASN A 12 13.50 -6.98 2.87
CA ASN A 12 14.56 -5.98 2.94
C ASN A 12 14.68 -5.14 1.66
N PHE A 13 14.52 -5.76 0.49
CA PHE A 13 14.46 -5.03 -0.77
C PHE A 13 13.32 -4.02 -0.77
N CYS A 14 12.09 -4.45 -0.42
CA CYS A 14 10.95 -3.55 -0.33
C CYS A 14 11.22 -2.41 0.67
N ALA A 15 11.77 -2.72 1.83
CA ALA A 15 12.05 -1.73 2.87
C ALA A 15 13.05 -0.64 2.44
N THR A 16 14.03 -0.99 1.60
CA THR A 16 15.05 -0.05 1.13
C THR A 16 14.67 0.63 -0.18
N LYS A 17 14.13 -0.11 -1.14
CA LYS A 17 13.92 0.35 -2.53
C LYS A 17 12.56 0.95 -2.79
N ALA A 18 11.55 0.68 -1.97
CA ALA A 18 10.19 1.12 -2.23
C ALA A 18 10.10 2.65 -2.38
N ASP A 19 10.75 3.42 -1.50
CA ASP A 19 10.70 4.88 -1.54
C ASP A 19 11.58 5.47 -2.62
N GLU A 20 12.74 4.86 -2.88
CA GLU A 20 13.63 5.25 -3.98
C GLU A 20 12.91 5.12 -5.32
N LEU A 21 12.21 4.00 -5.57
CA LEU A 21 11.43 3.78 -6.79
C LEU A 21 10.32 4.81 -6.95
N THR A 22 9.60 5.14 -5.87
CA THR A 22 8.54 6.17 -5.94
C THR A 22 9.13 7.53 -6.28
N LYS A 23 10.26 7.91 -5.68
CA LYS A 23 10.97 9.16 -6.01
C LYS A 23 11.45 9.16 -7.46
N GLU A 24 12.07 8.09 -7.92
CA GLU A 24 12.56 7.95 -9.29
C GLU A 24 11.41 8.08 -10.30
N ILE A 25 10.27 7.42 -10.06
CA ILE A 25 9.08 7.55 -10.93
C ILE A 25 8.62 9.01 -10.96
N ASN A 26 8.49 9.66 -9.80
CA ASN A 26 8.05 11.06 -9.73
C ASN A 26 8.97 12.03 -10.46
N THR A 27 10.29 11.77 -10.56
CA THR A 27 11.19 12.60 -11.38
C THR A 27 10.94 12.50 -12.88
N LYS A 28 10.28 11.43 -13.34
CA LYS A 28 9.98 11.19 -14.76
C LYS A 28 8.57 11.63 -15.16
N LEU A 29 7.73 12.00 -14.19
CA LEU A 29 6.36 12.43 -14.45
C LEU A 29 6.32 13.91 -14.85
N PRO A 30 5.31 14.34 -15.63
CA PRO A 30 5.12 15.75 -15.95
C PRO A 30 5.01 16.61 -14.69
N LYS A 31 5.40 17.88 -14.80
CA LYS A 31 5.24 18.85 -13.72
C LYS A 31 3.76 18.89 -13.30
N GLY A 32 3.53 18.83 -12.00
CA GLY A 32 2.18 18.82 -11.43
C GLY A 32 1.56 17.43 -11.28
N VAL A 33 2.27 16.36 -11.69
CA VAL A 33 1.83 14.97 -11.50
C VAL A 33 2.73 14.27 -10.50
N LEU A 34 2.12 13.59 -9.52
CA LEU A 34 2.83 12.81 -8.51
C LEU A 34 2.13 11.47 -8.29
N VAL A 35 2.91 10.44 -8.01
CA VAL A 35 2.41 9.13 -7.58
C VAL A 35 2.94 8.83 -6.18
N ARG A 36 2.06 8.31 -5.33
CA ARG A 36 2.38 7.84 -3.98
C ARG A 36 1.57 6.62 -3.60
N ARG A 37 1.93 5.99 -2.49
CA ARG A 37 1.15 4.93 -1.85
C ARG A 37 0.57 5.47 -0.57
N THR A 38 -0.59 4.96 -0.18
CA THR A 38 -1.18 5.24 1.12
C THR A 38 -2.02 4.05 1.58
N ALA A 39 -2.25 3.96 2.89
CA ALA A 39 -3.04 2.89 3.49
C ALA A 39 -3.64 3.34 4.83
N LEU A 40 -4.75 2.73 5.23
CA LEU A 40 -5.29 2.92 6.58
C LEU A 40 -4.38 2.29 7.65
N LYS A 41 -3.69 1.19 7.30
CA LYS A 41 -2.70 0.51 8.13
C LYS A 41 -1.33 0.62 7.47
N ILE A 42 -0.47 1.44 8.05
CA ILE A 42 0.80 1.86 7.45
C ILE A 42 2.00 1.11 8.02
N ARG A 43 2.98 0.85 7.15
CA ARG A 43 4.30 0.31 7.49
C ARG A 43 5.32 1.43 7.69
N ALA A 44 5.29 2.40 6.78
CA ALA A 44 6.16 3.57 6.80
C ALA A 44 5.31 4.83 6.91
N GLU A 45 5.74 5.74 7.79
CA GLU A 45 5.04 6.98 8.17
C GLU A 45 4.72 7.89 6.98
N ASN A 46 5.58 7.90 5.96
CA ASN A 46 5.38 8.68 4.74
C ASN A 46 4.19 8.20 3.88
N ASN A 47 3.56 7.07 4.19
CA ASN A 47 2.35 6.57 3.52
C ASN A 47 1.08 6.88 4.32
N LYS A 48 1.14 7.82 5.28
CA LYS A 48 -0.02 8.26 6.05
C LYS A 48 -1.08 8.88 5.11
N PRO A 49 -2.35 8.46 5.19
CA PRO A 49 -3.43 9.03 4.38
C PRO A 49 -3.85 10.40 4.88
N ASP A 50 -4.33 11.24 3.97
CA ASP A 50 -5.13 12.40 4.32
C ASP A 50 -6.63 12.04 4.46
N ALA A 51 -7.46 13.06 4.71
CA ALA A 51 -8.90 12.87 4.91
C ALA A 51 -9.60 12.30 3.67
N LEU A 52 -9.19 12.72 2.46
CA LEU A 52 -9.80 12.25 1.22
C LEU A 52 -9.35 10.82 0.89
N ASP A 53 -8.07 10.51 1.07
CA ASP A 53 -7.55 9.15 0.94
C ASP A 53 -8.29 8.19 1.87
N THR A 54 -8.52 8.62 3.12
CA THR A 54 -9.24 7.84 4.12
C THR A 54 -10.68 7.58 3.70
N ALA A 55 -11.41 8.62 3.27
CA ALA A 55 -12.79 8.49 2.82
C ALA A 55 -12.92 7.55 1.60
N VAL A 56 -12.01 7.66 0.62
CA VAL A 56 -12.01 6.77 -0.55
C VAL A 56 -11.70 5.32 -0.18
N MET A 57 -10.72 5.08 0.72
CA MET A 57 -10.43 3.71 1.16
C MET A 57 -11.59 3.11 1.97
N GLN A 58 -12.27 3.92 2.79
CA GLN A 58 -13.48 3.48 3.50
C GLN A 58 -14.63 3.16 2.55
N SER A 59 -14.83 3.94 1.49
CA SER A 59 -15.86 3.64 0.48
C SER A 59 -15.55 2.33 -0.26
N ILE A 60 -14.28 2.09 -0.62
CA ILE A 60 -13.86 0.81 -1.21
C ILE A 60 -14.18 -0.36 -0.27
N ILE A 61 -13.86 -0.24 1.02
CA ILE A 61 -14.15 -1.27 2.03
C ILE A 61 -15.66 -1.52 2.15
N ALA A 62 -16.48 -0.47 2.18
CA ALA A 62 -17.93 -0.60 2.23
C ALA A 62 -18.49 -1.31 0.99
N ASP A 63 -17.89 -1.08 -0.18
CA ASP A 63 -18.27 -1.72 -1.43
C ASP A 63 -17.87 -3.20 -1.50
N MET A 64 -16.93 -3.67 -0.66
CA MET A 64 -16.49 -5.08 -0.67
C MET A 64 -17.62 -6.08 -0.38
N ASN A 65 -18.68 -5.63 0.30
CA ASN A 65 -19.84 -6.48 0.63
C ASN A 65 -20.96 -6.41 -0.42
N LYS A 66 -20.80 -5.61 -1.48
CA LYS A 66 -21.80 -5.42 -2.52
C LYS A 66 -21.60 -6.40 -3.68
N THR A 67 -22.69 -6.82 -4.30
CA THR A 67 -22.65 -7.60 -5.55
C THR A 67 -22.46 -6.66 -6.74
N ASN A 68 -21.84 -7.16 -7.81
CA ASN A 68 -21.63 -6.44 -9.09
C ASN A 68 -20.77 -5.16 -9.04
N VAL A 69 -19.97 -4.95 -7.99
CA VAL A 69 -18.98 -3.86 -7.94
C VAL A 69 -17.61 -4.38 -8.40
N ASN A 70 -17.01 -3.73 -9.41
CA ASN A 70 -15.63 -4.01 -9.79
C ASN A 70 -14.66 -3.22 -8.89
N LEU A 71 -14.31 -3.82 -7.75
CA LEU A 71 -13.40 -3.24 -6.75
C LEU A 71 -11.98 -3.03 -7.27
N ASN A 72 -11.59 -3.69 -8.36
CA ASN A 72 -10.26 -3.51 -8.96
C ASN A 72 -10.19 -2.30 -9.90
N LYS A 73 -11.33 -1.66 -10.23
CA LYS A 73 -11.35 -0.48 -11.07
C LYS A 73 -10.71 0.71 -10.33
N ALA A 74 -9.96 1.53 -11.04
CA ALA A 74 -9.46 2.78 -10.48
C ALA A 74 -10.62 3.76 -10.27
N LEU A 75 -10.57 4.51 -9.17
CA LEU A 75 -11.53 5.56 -8.83
C LEU A 75 -10.90 6.92 -9.10
N MET A 76 -11.61 7.82 -9.77
CA MET A 76 -11.18 9.19 -9.98
C MET A 76 -12.01 10.12 -9.08
N VAL A 77 -11.32 10.97 -8.34
CA VAL A 77 -11.94 12.03 -7.54
C VAL A 77 -11.39 13.36 -8.01
N GLU A 78 -12.28 14.32 -8.20
CA GLU A 78 -11.94 15.68 -8.57
C GLU A 78 -12.16 16.62 -7.38
N THR A 79 -11.19 17.52 -7.19
CA THR A 79 -11.26 18.63 -6.24
C THR A 79 -11.10 19.94 -7.01
N PRO A 80 -11.35 21.11 -6.41
CA PRO A 80 -11.16 22.39 -7.09
C PRO A 80 -9.74 22.59 -7.65
N SER A 81 -8.71 22.06 -6.99
CA SER A 81 -7.30 22.27 -7.33
C SER A 81 -6.61 21.06 -7.98
N MET A 82 -7.21 19.87 -7.94
CA MET A 82 -6.51 18.64 -8.34
C MET A 82 -7.47 17.53 -8.78
N HIS A 83 -6.96 16.62 -9.61
CA HIS A 83 -7.54 15.30 -9.86
C HIS A 83 -6.71 14.23 -9.13
N ARG A 84 -7.39 13.28 -8.49
CA ARG A 84 -6.75 12.10 -7.88
C ARG A 84 -7.32 10.82 -8.46
N VAL A 85 -6.44 9.92 -8.87
CA VAL A 85 -6.78 8.57 -9.31
C VAL A 85 -6.27 7.56 -8.28
N TYR A 86 -7.17 6.76 -7.74
CA TYR A 86 -6.91 5.75 -6.73
C TYR A 86 -6.99 4.37 -7.37
N LYS A 87 -5.87 3.63 -7.33
CA LYS A 87 -5.82 2.22 -7.71
C LYS A 87 -5.78 1.35 -6.45
N PRO A 88 -6.83 0.56 -6.16
CA PRO A 88 -6.85 -0.33 -5.01
C PRO A 88 -5.77 -1.42 -5.07
N LEU A 89 -5.20 -1.74 -3.91
CA LEU A 89 -4.27 -2.84 -3.70
C LEU A 89 -4.91 -3.83 -2.73
N PHE A 90 -5.30 -5.01 -3.23
CA PHE A 90 -5.85 -6.08 -2.40
C PHE A 90 -4.77 -7.10 -2.01
N VAL A 91 -4.93 -7.68 -0.82
CA VAL A 91 -4.00 -8.66 -0.27
C VAL A 91 -4.07 -9.98 -1.04
N VAL A 92 -2.95 -10.35 -1.64
CA VAL A 92 -2.75 -11.64 -2.34
C VAL A 92 -1.79 -12.53 -1.53
N PRO A 93 -1.64 -13.84 -1.85
CA PRO A 93 -0.82 -14.75 -1.04
C PRO A 93 0.62 -14.28 -0.78
N ALA A 94 1.25 -13.60 -1.75
CA ALA A 94 2.60 -13.06 -1.56
C ALA A 94 2.67 -11.99 -0.45
N CYS A 95 1.61 -11.19 -0.26
CA CYS A 95 1.54 -10.15 0.78
C CYS A 95 1.60 -10.74 2.19
N MET A 96 1.05 -11.95 2.38
CA MET A 96 0.92 -12.61 3.68
C MET A 96 2.27 -12.92 4.34
N LYS A 97 3.35 -13.00 3.55
CA LYS A 97 4.72 -13.18 4.06
C LYS A 97 5.17 -12.07 5.01
N CYS A 98 4.53 -10.89 4.97
CA CYS A 98 4.92 -9.71 5.76
C CYS A 98 3.75 -8.93 6.37
N HIS A 99 2.51 -9.18 5.91
CA HIS A 99 1.30 -8.47 6.31
C HIS A 99 0.26 -9.38 7.00
N GLY A 100 0.56 -10.67 7.14
CA GLY A 100 -0.31 -11.61 7.84
C GLY A 100 -0.31 -11.41 9.37
N ASN A 101 -0.86 -12.40 10.07
CA ASN A 101 -0.83 -12.43 11.54
C ASN A 101 0.54 -12.92 12.07
N GLU A 102 0.73 -12.79 13.39
CA GLU A 102 1.97 -13.19 14.06
C GLU A 102 2.34 -14.67 13.89
N THR A 103 1.37 -15.55 13.66
CA THR A 103 1.66 -16.98 13.47
C THR A 103 2.04 -17.33 12.03
N SER A 104 1.70 -16.46 11.06
CA SER A 104 1.94 -16.67 9.62
C SER A 104 3.23 -16.03 9.09
N ILE A 105 3.73 -15.00 9.78
CA ILE A 105 4.95 -14.30 9.37
C ILE A 105 6.16 -15.00 10.01
N ASN A 106 7.20 -15.26 9.21
CA ASN A 106 8.45 -15.82 9.71
C ASN A 106 9.08 -14.91 10.79
N THR A 107 9.60 -15.50 11.87
CA THR A 107 10.16 -14.76 13.02
C THR A 107 11.30 -13.81 12.64
N GLU A 108 12.16 -14.17 11.67
CA GLU A 108 13.24 -13.27 11.21
C GLU A 108 12.67 -12.03 10.50
N VAL A 109 11.60 -12.22 9.73
CA VAL A 109 10.89 -11.13 9.05
C VAL A 109 10.23 -10.22 10.09
N GLN A 110 9.57 -10.77 11.11
CA GLN A 110 8.98 -10.00 12.21
C GLN A 110 10.02 -9.14 12.93
N LYS A 111 11.14 -9.74 13.34
CA LYS A 111 12.24 -9.02 14.01
C LYS A 111 12.78 -7.89 13.14
N SER A 112 12.95 -8.13 11.85
CA SER A 112 13.45 -7.12 10.92
C SER A 112 12.43 -6.00 10.67
N ILE A 113 11.13 -6.32 10.58
CA ILE A 113 10.06 -5.32 10.51
C ILE A 113 10.04 -4.47 11.78
N ALA A 114 9.99 -5.08 12.96
CA ALA A 114 9.93 -4.37 14.24
C ALA A 114 11.14 -3.43 14.45
N LYS A 115 12.34 -3.87 14.02
CA LYS A 115 13.55 -3.04 14.07
C LYS A 115 13.48 -1.83 13.13
N LYS A 116 12.95 -2.00 11.91
CA LYS A 116 12.91 -0.94 10.88
C LYS A 116 11.70 -0.02 11.00
N TYR A 117 10.60 -0.54 11.53
CA TYR A 117 9.28 0.11 11.56
C TYR A 117 8.66 -0.06 12.95
N PRO A 118 9.13 0.71 13.96
CA PRO A 118 8.66 0.57 15.34
C PRO A 118 7.16 0.89 15.51
N ASN A 119 6.59 1.70 14.61
CA ASN A 119 5.18 2.08 14.61
C ASN A 119 4.35 1.31 13.56
N ASP A 120 4.84 0.16 13.09
CA ASP A 120 4.14 -0.61 12.06
C ASP A 120 2.74 -1.03 12.50
N THR A 121 1.75 -0.73 11.68
CA THR A 121 0.36 -1.18 11.86
C THR A 121 -0.12 -2.07 10.71
N ALA A 122 0.71 -2.30 9.68
CA ALA A 122 0.34 -3.03 8.47
C ALA A 122 0.36 -4.57 8.62
N ILE A 123 -0.06 -5.10 9.76
CA ILE A 123 -0.11 -6.54 10.08
C ILE A 123 -1.57 -7.03 10.19
N ASN A 124 -1.78 -8.33 10.42
CA ASN A 124 -3.11 -8.92 10.67
C ASN A 124 -4.10 -8.74 9.51
N PHE A 125 -3.62 -8.74 8.27
CA PHE A 125 -4.48 -8.80 7.08
C PHE A 125 -4.91 -10.24 6.77
N LYS A 126 -6.00 -10.37 6.02
CA LYS A 126 -6.50 -11.60 5.40
C LYS A 126 -6.44 -11.49 3.88
N LEU A 127 -6.50 -12.62 3.19
CA LEU A 127 -6.59 -12.62 1.73
C LEU A 127 -7.84 -11.86 1.27
N GLY A 128 -7.68 -11.00 0.26
CA GLY A 128 -8.76 -10.17 -0.26
C GLY A 128 -8.98 -8.85 0.49
N ASP A 129 -8.37 -8.64 1.67
CA ASP A 129 -8.46 -7.36 2.37
C ASP A 129 -7.87 -6.22 1.52
N LEU A 130 -8.38 -5.00 1.71
CA LEU A 130 -7.76 -3.80 1.14
C LEU A 130 -6.45 -3.49 1.88
N ARG A 131 -5.31 -3.70 1.21
CA ARG A 131 -3.98 -3.35 1.75
C ARG A 131 -3.75 -1.84 1.77
N GLY A 132 -4.30 -1.12 0.79
CA GLY A 132 -4.11 0.31 0.58
C GLY A 132 -4.40 0.68 -0.87
N VAL A 133 -3.88 1.81 -1.30
CA VAL A 133 -4.06 2.33 -2.67
C VAL A 133 -2.75 2.93 -3.20
N VAL A 134 -2.58 2.89 -4.52
CA VAL A 134 -1.68 3.79 -5.23
C VAL A 134 -2.50 5.01 -5.64
N VAL A 135 -2.00 6.20 -5.36
CA VAL A 135 -2.63 7.47 -5.71
C VAL A 135 -1.78 8.15 -6.76
N ALA A 136 -2.38 8.52 -7.89
CA ALA A 136 -1.83 9.49 -8.82
C ALA A 136 -2.56 10.82 -8.60
N GLU A 137 -1.82 11.89 -8.35
CA GLU A 137 -2.31 13.24 -8.10
C GLU A 137 -1.87 14.14 -9.25
N MET A 138 -2.81 14.88 -9.84
CA MET A 138 -2.56 15.79 -10.94
C MET A 138 -3.12 17.15 -10.56
N MET A 139 -2.26 18.15 -10.42
CA MET A 139 -2.67 19.53 -10.19
C MET A 139 -3.33 20.08 -11.45
N LYS A 140 -4.37 20.89 -11.26
CA LYS A 140 -5.05 21.63 -12.32
C LYS A 140 -4.25 22.85 -12.76
#